data_AF-A0A4S8I8E7-F1
#
_entry.id   AF-A0A4S8I8E7-F1
#
_cell.length_a   1.000
_cell.length_b   1.000
_cell.length_c   1.000
_cell.angle_alpha   90.00
_cell.angle_beta   90.00
_cell.angle_gamma   90.00
#
_symmetry.space_group_name_H-M   'P 1'
#
loop_
_entity.id
_entity.type
_entity.pdbx_description
1 polymer ?
#
loop_
_entity_poly.entity_id
_entity_poly.type
_entity_poly.pdbx_seq_one_letter_code
_entity_poly.pdbx_strand_id
1 'polypeptide(L)'
;MCADQFNTRHAIISWFLFLILGIFISIASHFVISYTPIYCAYDMAARKSAPTTGGVKKPHRYRPGTVALREIRKYQKSTELLIRKLPFQRLVREIAQDFKTDLRFQSHAVLALQEAAEAYLVGLFEDTNLCAIHAKRVTIMPKDIQLARRIRGERA
;
A
#
# COMPACT_ATOMS: atom_id res chain seq x y z
N MET A 1 -58.94 -43.43 -55.53
CA MET A 1 -58.24 -42.71 -56.60
C MET A 1 -57.99 -41.28 -56.15
N CYS A 2 -56.83 -40.74 -56.51
CA CYS A 2 -56.39 -39.33 -56.40
C CYS A 2 -56.01 -38.77 -55.02
N ALA A 3 -54.71 -38.86 -54.73
CA ALA A 3 -53.73 -37.76 -54.63
C ALA A 3 -54.15 -36.40 -54.00
N ASP A 4 -53.40 -36.10 -52.94
CA ASP A 4 -52.56 -34.92 -52.73
C ASP A 4 -53.11 -33.52 -52.36
N GLN A 5 -52.46 -33.04 -51.28
CA GLN A 5 -51.93 -31.69 -51.05
C GLN A 5 -52.78 -30.64 -50.32
N PHE A 6 -52.05 -29.92 -49.44
CA PHE A 6 -52.37 -28.74 -48.63
C PHE A 6 -53.07 -29.02 -47.29
N ASN A 7 -52.50 -28.72 -46.12
CA ASN A 7 -51.78 -27.49 -45.83
C ASN A 7 -50.82 -27.69 -44.66
N THR A 8 -49.54 -27.46 -44.96
CA THR A 8 -48.33 -27.55 -44.16
C THR A 8 -48.23 -26.52 -43.02
N ARG A 9 -49.32 -25.88 -42.60
CA ARG A 9 -49.27 -24.67 -41.76
C ARG A 9 -49.33 -24.88 -40.24
N HIS A 10 -49.85 -26.01 -39.74
CA HIS A 10 -49.90 -26.22 -38.27
C HIS A 10 -48.74 -27.07 -37.73
N ALA A 11 -48.14 -27.93 -38.56
CA ALA A 11 -46.90 -28.62 -38.23
C ALA A 11 -45.72 -27.64 -38.03
N ILE A 12 -45.75 -26.49 -38.72
CA ILE A 12 -44.73 -25.43 -38.59
C ILE A 12 -44.82 -24.76 -37.21
N ILE A 13 -46.01 -24.57 -36.63
CA ILE A 13 -46.16 -23.97 -35.28
C ILE A 13 -45.65 -24.94 -34.20
N SER A 14 -45.84 -26.25 -34.38
CA SER A 14 -45.33 -27.28 -33.45
C SER A 14 -43.81 -27.40 -33.50
N TRP A 15 -43.21 -27.33 -34.69
CA TRP A 15 -41.75 -27.37 -34.84
C TRP A 15 -41.05 -26.06 -34.43
N PHE A 16 -41.71 -24.90 -34.56
CA PHE A 16 -41.15 -23.62 -34.09
C PHE A 16 -41.07 -23.54 -32.55
N LEU A 17 -42.05 -24.12 -31.84
CA LEU A 17 -42.02 -24.25 -30.37
C LEU A 17 -40.95 -25.24 -29.89
N PHE A 18 -40.70 -26.30 -30.65
CA PHE A 18 -39.64 -27.27 -30.35
C PHE A 18 -38.23 -26.70 -30.57
N LEU A 19 -38.06 -25.82 -31.56
CA LEU A 19 -36.77 -25.17 -31.84
C LEU A 19 -36.40 -24.10 -30.78
N ILE A 20 -37.39 -23.35 -30.27
CA ILE A 20 -37.17 -22.31 -29.24
C ILE A 20 -36.87 -22.93 -27.86
N LEU A 21 -37.51 -24.04 -27.50
CA LEU A 21 -37.23 -24.77 -26.25
C LEU A 21 -35.93 -25.60 -26.30
N GLY A 22 -35.56 -26.12 -27.48
CA GLY A 22 -34.30 -26.87 -27.65
C GLY A 22 -33.03 -26.00 -27.58
N ILE A 23 -33.10 -24.74 -28.02
CA ILE A 23 -31.98 -23.79 -27.94
C ILE A 23 -31.76 -23.31 -26.48
N PHE A 24 -32.83 -23.15 -25.69
CA PHE A 24 -32.72 -22.70 -24.29
C PHE A 24 -32.08 -23.74 -23.36
N ILE A 25 -32.27 -25.04 -23.62
CA ILE A 25 -31.64 -26.13 -22.84
C ILE A 25 -30.14 -26.23 -23.15
N SER A 26 -29.72 -25.92 -24.37
CA SER A 26 -28.32 -25.99 -24.76
C SER A 26 -27.50 -24.79 -24.23
N ILE A 27 -28.04 -23.57 -24.22
CA ILE A 27 -27.32 -22.39 -23.67
C ILE A 27 -27.17 -22.49 -22.14
N ALA A 28 -28.16 -23.04 -21.42
CA ALA A 28 -28.05 -23.24 -19.98
C ALA A 28 -27.03 -24.32 -19.60
N SER A 29 -26.76 -25.29 -20.48
CA SER A 29 -25.78 -26.36 -20.24
C SER A 29 -24.34 -25.92 -20.56
N HIS A 30 -24.15 -24.97 -21.48
CA HIS A 30 -22.83 -24.39 -21.77
C HIS A 30 -22.39 -23.32 -20.76
N PHE A 31 -23.32 -22.77 -19.96
CA PHE A 31 -22.99 -21.77 -18.93
C PHE A 31 -22.55 -22.38 -17.59
N VAL A 32 -22.82 -23.67 -17.33
CA VAL A 32 -22.40 -24.35 -16.09
C VAL A 32 -21.03 -25.05 -16.24
N ILE A 33 -20.55 -25.30 -17.47
CA ILE A 33 -19.30 -26.04 -17.73
C ILE A 33 -18.05 -25.13 -17.83
N SER A 34 -18.20 -23.79 -17.78
CA SER A 34 -17.08 -22.84 -17.85
C SER A 34 -16.71 -22.18 -16.52
N TYR A 35 -17.39 -22.50 -15.41
CA TYR A 35 -17.03 -22.07 -14.05
C TYR A 35 -16.30 -23.15 -13.24
N THR A 36 -15.34 -23.84 -13.87
CA THR A 36 -14.31 -24.58 -13.14
C THR A 36 -12.92 -24.03 -13.48
N PRO A 37 -12.36 -23.13 -12.66
CA PRO A 37 -10.94 -23.12 -12.44
C PRO A 37 -10.61 -24.10 -11.31
N ILE A 38 -9.90 -25.15 -11.71
CA ILE A 38 -8.63 -25.53 -11.08
C ILE A 38 -8.75 -26.29 -9.76
N TYR A 39 -8.65 -27.61 -9.92
CA TYR A 39 -7.86 -28.46 -9.06
C TYR A 39 -6.57 -27.76 -8.60
N CYS A 40 -6.47 -27.48 -7.31
CA CYS A 40 -5.28 -27.86 -6.57
C CYS A 40 -5.80 -28.53 -5.29
N ALA A 41 -5.89 -29.85 -5.35
CA ALA A 41 -5.88 -30.66 -4.14
C ALA A 41 -4.57 -30.36 -3.41
N TYR A 42 -4.61 -29.39 -2.51
CA TYR A 42 -3.69 -29.38 -1.40
C TYR A 42 -4.21 -30.43 -0.43
N ASP A 43 -3.50 -31.55 -0.38
CA ASP A 43 -3.52 -32.45 0.75
C ASP A 43 -3.12 -31.64 1.99
N MET A 44 -4.10 -31.01 2.63
CA MET A 44 -3.96 -30.52 3.99
C MET A 44 -3.97 -31.77 4.86
N ALA A 45 -2.83 -32.44 4.92
CA ALA A 45 -2.39 -33.06 6.14
C ALA A 45 -2.48 -31.97 7.23
N ALA A 46 -3.64 -31.89 7.87
CA ALA A 46 -3.83 -31.16 9.10
C ALA A 46 -2.81 -31.76 10.05
N ARG A 47 -1.64 -31.12 10.18
CA ARG A 47 -0.74 -31.34 11.29
C ARG A 47 -1.57 -30.96 12.51
N LYS A 48 -2.23 -31.95 13.10
CA LYS A 48 -2.71 -31.90 14.48
C LYS A 48 -1.45 -31.68 15.31
N SER A 49 -1.06 -30.43 15.49
CA SER A 49 -0.24 -30.06 16.63
C SER A 49 -1.12 -30.41 17.83
N ALA A 50 -0.76 -31.50 18.51
CA ALA A 50 -1.30 -31.78 19.83
C ALA A 50 -1.27 -30.49 20.65
N PRO A 51 -2.29 -30.20 21.48
CA PRO A 51 -2.17 -29.11 22.44
C PRO A 51 -1.02 -29.48 23.36
N THR A 52 0.17 -28.94 23.09
CA THR A 52 1.25 -28.98 24.04
C THR A 52 0.76 -28.14 25.20
N THR A 53 0.47 -28.82 26.31
CA THR A 53 0.24 -28.25 27.64
C THR A 53 1.53 -27.55 28.09
N GLY A 54 1.83 -26.43 27.44
CA GLY A 54 2.91 -25.52 27.79
C GLY A 54 2.29 -24.13 27.75
N GLY A 55 2.22 -23.48 28.92
CA GLY A 55 1.60 -22.17 29.06
C GLY A 55 2.04 -21.20 27.97
N VAL A 56 1.11 -20.33 27.53
CA VAL A 56 1.34 -19.32 26.50
C VAL A 56 2.65 -18.58 26.79
N LYS A 57 3.67 -18.80 25.96
CA LYS A 57 4.94 -18.09 26.08
C LYS A 57 4.64 -16.60 25.96
N LYS A 58 5.08 -15.81 26.93
CA LYS A 58 4.93 -14.35 26.91
C LYS A 58 5.47 -13.82 25.57
N PRO A 59 4.78 -12.88 24.91
CA PRO A 59 5.25 -12.31 23.65
C PRO A 59 6.63 -11.69 23.87
N HIS A 60 7.57 -12.00 22.98
CA HIS A 60 8.93 -11.48 23.08
C HIS A 60 8.93 -9.96 22.89
N ARG A 61 9.41 -9.23 23.91
CA ARG A 61 9.57 -7.77 23.88
C ARG A 61 11.05 -7.42 23.88
N TYR A 62 11.47 -6.63 22.91
CA TYR A 62 12.82 -6.08 22.87
C TYR A 62 13.06 -5.11 24.03
N ARG A 63 14.29 -5.04 24.53
CA ARG A 63 14.68 -4.03 25.53
C ARG A 63 14.55 -2.63 24.93
N PRO A 64 14.19 -1.61 25.73
CA PRO A 64 14.18 -0.24 25.25
C PRO A 64 15.55 0.13 24.68
N GLY A 65 15.56 0.82 23.55
CA GLY A 65 16.77 1.16 22.79
C GLY A 65 17.20 0.11 21.75
N THR A 66 16.85 -1.17 21.89
CA THR A 66 17.27 -2.19 20.90
C THR A 66 16.65 -1.97 19.53
N VAL A 67 15.37 -1.59 19.48
CA VAL A 67 14.68 -1.30 18.21
C VAL A 67 15.18 0.01 17.61
N ALA A 68 15.35 1.04 18.44
CA ALA A 68 15.88 2.33 17.98
C ALA A 68 17.28 2.20 17.35
N LEU A 69 18.20 1.45 17.97
CA LEU A 69 19.53 1.20 17.40
C LEU A 69 19.48 0.42 16.08
N ARG A 70 18.51 -0.49 15.93
CA ARG A 70 18.29 -1.22 14.67
C ARG A 70 17.79 -0.27 13.57
N GLU A 71 16.86 0.61 13.90
CA GLU A 71 16.32 1.61 12.97
C GLU A 71 17.39 2.60 12.53
N ILE A 72 18.22 3.11 13.46
CA ILE A 72 19.34 4.00 13.14
C ILE A 72 20.28 3.35 12.12
N ARG A 73 20.70 2.10 12.36
CA ARG A 73 21.58 1.36 11.44
C ARG A 73 20.92 1.10 10.08
N LYS A 74 19.60 0.85 10.07
CA LYS A 74 18.84 0.65 8.83
C LYS A 74 18.84 1.93 7.99
N TYR A 75 18.45 3.06 8.58
CA TYR A 75 18.30 4.34 7.89
C TYR A 75 19.63 4.99 7.52
N GLN A 76 20.70 4.71 8.25
CA GLN A 76 22.05 5.14 7.83
C GLN A 76 22.59 4.35 6.63
N LYS A 77 22.06 3.15 6.35
CA LYS A 77 22.48 2.32 5.23
C LYS A 77 21.69 2.62 3.95
N SER A 78 20.43 3.03 4.08
CA SER A 78 19.58 3.41 2.95
C SER A 78 19.64 4.92 2.68
N THR A 79 19.29 5.30 1.46
CA THR A 79 19.16 6.70 1.02
C THR A 79 17.73 7.00 0.58
N GLU A 80 16.76 6.26 1.14
CA GLU A 80 15.34 6.44 0.81
C GLU A 80 14.77 7.69 1.50
N LEU A 81 13.89 8.41 0.81
CA LEU A 81 13.18 9.53 1.39
C LEU A 81 12.23 9.04 2.49
N LEU A 82 12.30 9.65 3.67
CA LEU A 82 11.57 9.24 4.86
C LEU A 82 10.20 9.93 4.95
N ILE A 83 10.05 11.13 4.36
CA ILE A 83 8.80 11.87 4.37
C ILE A 83 7.90 11.34 3.23
N ARG A 84 6.62 11.13 3.53
CA ARG A 84 5.64 10.73 2.50
C ARG A 84 5.50 11.86 1.47
N LYS A 85 5.59 11.50 0.18
CA LYS A 85 5.59 12.48 -0.94
C LYS A 85 4.33 13.35 -1.02
N LEU A 86 3.14 12.76 -0.85
CA LEU A 86 1.86 13.47 -0.97
C LEU A 86 1.67 14.59 0.07
N PRO A 87 1.84 14.36 1.39
CA PRO A 87 1.72 15.43 2.38
C PRO A 87 2.81 16.49 2.22
N PHE A 88 4.05 16.12 1.87
CA PHE A 88 5.10 17.10 1.58
C PHE A 88 4.73 18.00 0.40
N GLN A 89 4.22 17.42 -0.69
CA GLN A 89 3.74 18.18 -1.84
C GLN A 89 2.60 19.15 -1.48
N ARG A 90 1.66 18.74 -0.61
CA ARG A 90 0.57 19.62 -0.13
C ARG A 90 1.14 20.81 0.64
N LEU A 91 2.07 20.56 1.55
CA LEU A 91 2.73 21.60 2.34
C LEU A 91 3.52 22.58 1.46
N VAL A 92 4.25 22.10 0.45
CA VAL A 92 4.96 22.97 -0.50
C VAL A 92 3.98 23.89 -1.25
N ARG A 93 2.82 23.37 -1.65
CA ARG A 93 1.79 24.16 -2.34
C ARG A 93 1.09 25.16 -1.43
N GLU A 94 0.84 24.77 -0.19
CA GLU A 94 0.28 25.65 0.85
C GLU A 94 1.19 26.86 1.06
N ILE A 95 2.48 26.64 1.34
CA ILE A 95 3.47 27.72 1.53
C ILE A 95 3.60 28.58 0.27
N ALA A 96 3.65 27.97 -0.91
CA ALA A 96 3.81 28.71 -2.16
C ALA A 96 2.62 29.61 -2.49
N GLN A 97 1.41 29.19 -2.09
CA GLN A 97 0.18 29.94 -2.30
C GLN A 97 0.19 31.29 -1.55
N ASP A 98 0.85 31.36 -0.40
CA ASP A 98 0.99 32.58 0.39
C ASP A 98 1.83 33.66 -0.33
N PHE A 99 2.71 33.26 -1.26
CA PHE A 99 3.56 34.17 -2.03
C PHE A 99 2.95 34.53 -3.38
N LYS A 100 2.40 33.55 -4.10
CA LYS A 100 1.80 33.75 -5.42
C LYS A 100 0.74 32.70 -5.71
N THR A 101 -0.43 33.16 -6.11
CA THR A 101 -1.53 32.29 -6.52
C THR A 101 -1.24 31.63 -7.88
N ASP A 102 -1.79 30.44 -8.10
CA ASP A 102 -1.76 29.70 -9.37
C ASP A 102 -0.36 29.24 -9.85
N LEU A 103 0.53 28.91 -8.91
CA LEU A 103 1.83 28.32 -9.22
C LEU A 103 1.73 26.85 -9.66
N ARG A 104 2.35 26.55 -10.80
CA ARG A 104 2.52 25.17 -11.31
C ARG A 104 3.91 24.66 -10.98
N PHE A 105 3.96 23.54 -10.25
CA PHE A 105 5.21 22.88 -9.90
C PHE A 105 5.50 21.72 -10.86
N GLN A 106 6.75 21.63 -11.32
CA GLN A 106 7.27 20.41 -11.93
C GLN A 106 7.40 19.31 -10.88
N SER A 107 7.25 18.04 -11.29
CA SER A 107 7.40 16.89 -10.39
C SER A 107 8.81 16.81 -9.78
N HIS A 108 9.84 17.02 -10.60
CA HIS A 108 11.25 17.01 -10.16
C HIS A 108 11.57 18.16 -9.21
N ALA A 109 10.94 19.33 -9.35
CA ALA A 109 11.15 20.45 -8.44
C ALA A 109 10.67 20.12 -7.01
N VAL A 110 9.52 19.46 -6.88
CA VAL A 110 9.02 19.03 -5.56
C VAL A 110 9.92 17.96 -4.94
N LEU A 111 10.47 17.05 -5.75
CA LEU A 111 11.45 16.05 -5.27
C LEU A 111 12.75 16.70 -4.79
N ALA A 112 13.29 17.66 -5.55
CA ALA A 112 14.49 18.40 -5.15
C ALA A 112 14.30 19.17 -3.84
N LEU A 113 13.13 19.80 -3.66
CA LEU A 113 12.77 20.45 -2.39
C LEU A 113 12.71 19.45 -1.25
N GLN A 114 12.19 18.24 -1.49
CA GLN A 114 12.10 17.20 -0.49
C GLN A 114 13.49 16.68 -0.09
N GLU A 115 14.35 16.40 -1.07
CA GLU A 115 15.74 15.97 -0.83
C GLU A 115 16.50 17.01 -0.01
N ALA A 116 16.42 18.28 -0.39
CA ALA A 116 17.07 19.37 0.35
C ALA A 116 16.54 19.50 1.79
N ALA A 117 15.22 19.41 1.97
CA ALA A 117 14.59 19.51 3.29
C ALA A 117 14.99 18.35 4.21
N GLU A 118 14.97 17.11 3.71
CA GLU A 118 15.37 15.93 4.50
C GLU A 118 16.86 15.97 4.83
N ALA A 119 17.73 16.32 3.88
CA ALA A 119 19.16 16.48 4.11
C ALA A 119 19.46 17.53 5.19
N TYR A 120 18.76 18.68 5.14
CA TYR A 120 18.88 19.72 6.15
C TYR A 120 18.44 19.23 7.55
N LEU A 121 17.31 18.53 7.64
CA LEU A 121 16.81 18.01 8.91
C LEU A 121 17.73 16.95 9.51
N VAL A 122 18.27 16.04 8.68
CA VAL A 122 19.24 15.03 9.14
C VAL A 122 20.49 15.71 9.71
N GLY A 123 21.07 16.66 8.99
CA GLY A 123 22.23 17.42 9.48
C GLY A 123 21.94 18.19 10.77
N LEU A 124 20.75 18.79 10.89
CA LEU A 124 20.34 19.45 12.14
C LEU A 124 20.21 18.45 13.29
N PHE A 125 19.67 17.26 13.05
CA PHE A 125 19.55 16.22 14.08
C PHE A 125 20.90 15.69 14.55
N GLU A 126 21.90 15.58 13.67
CA GLU A 126 23.27 15.22 14.03
C GLU A 126 23.86 16.22 15.05
N ASP A 127 23.77 17.51 14.77
CA ASP A 127 24.25 18.56 15.69
C ASP A 127 23.46 18.59 17.00
N THR A 128 22.14 18.40 16.94
CA THR A 128 21.32 18.35 18.15
C THR A 128 21.67 17.18 19.04
N ASN A 129 22.04 16.05 18.44
CA ASN A 129 22.48 14.87 19.16
C ASN A 129 23.82 15.13 19.87
N LEU A 130 24.77 15.81 19.20
CA LEU A 130 26.01 16.26 19.84
C LEU A 130 25.74 17.20 21.02
N CYS A 131 24.79 18.13 20.88
CA CYS A 131 24.38 19.02 21.97
C CYS A 131 23.75 18.26 23.15
N ALA A 132 22.92 17.24 22.88
CA ALA A 132 22.33 16.40 23.92
C ALA A 132 23.40 15.59 24.67
N ILE A 133 24.35 15.00 23.95
CA ILE A 133 25.48 14.25 24.52
C ILE A 133 26.38 15.16 25.35
N HIS A 134 26.65 16.39 24.88
CA HIS A 134 27.39 17.39 25.64
C HIS A 134 26.76 17.68 27.00
N ALA A 135 25.42 17.67 27.07
CA ALA A 135 24.66 17.81 28.32
C ALA A 135 24.45 16.49 29.08
N LYS A 136 25.19 15.42 28.76
CA LYS A 136 25.11 14.08 29.36
C LYS A 136 23.72 13.41 29.23
N ARG A 137 22.98 13.72 28.17
CA ARG A 137 21.66 13.13 27.86
C ARG A 137 21.73 12.30 26.58
N VAL A 138 20.80 11.34 26.46
CA VAL A 138 20.58 10.54 25.24
C VAL A 138 19.33 11.01 24.48
N THR A 139 18.38 11.65 25.17
CA THR A 139 17.16 12.18 24.57
C THR A 139 17.36 13.63 24.15
N ILE A 140 17.17 13.90 22.86
CA ILE A 140 17.15 15.26 22.30
C ILE A 140 15.96 16.06 22.82
N MET A 141 16.16 17.36 23.04
CA MET A 141 15.15 18.28 23.53
C MET A 141 15.09 19.54 22.65
N PRO A 142 13.99 20.33 22.69
CA PRO A 142 13.88 21.56 21.90
C PRO A 142 15.02 22.57 22.14
N LYS A 143 15.55 22.63 23.37
CA LYS A 143 16.71 23.47 23.71
C LYS A 143 17.99 23.09 22.95
N ASP A 144 18.15 21.81 22.58
CA ASP A 144 19.31 21.33 21.83
C ASP A 144 19.21 21.79 20.37
N ILE A 145 18.00 21.81 19.79
CA ILE A 145 17.73 22.37 18.46
C ILE A 145 17.97 23.88 18.45
N GLN A 146 17.47 24.60 19.44
CA GLN A 146 17.69 26.03 19.55
C GLN A 146 19.18 26.38 19.67
N LEU A 147 19.94 25.59 20.44
CA LEU A 147 21.38 25.74 20.57
C LEU A 147 22.11 25.46 19.25
N ALA A 148 21.81 24.33 18.59
CA ALA A 148 22.41 23.98 17.30
C ALA A 148 22.18 25.07 16.24
N ARG A 149 20.93 25.54 16.08
CA ARG A 149 20.59 26.63 15.16
C ARG A 149 21.29 27.93 15.50
N ARG A 150 21.46 28.23 16.81
CA ARG A 150 22.19 29.43 17.26
C ARG A 150 23.67 29.37 16.88
N ILE A 151 24.30 28.21 17.01
CA ILE A 151 25.72 28.01 16.66
C ILE A 151 25.93 28.08 15.15
N ARG A 152 25.00 27.50 14.36
CA ARG A 152 25.02 27.57 12.89
C ARG A 152 24.83 28.97 12.31
N GLY A 153 24.32 29.92 13.10
CA GLY A 153 23.99 31.26 12.61
C GLY A 153 22.67 31.35 11.83
N GLU A 154 21.82 30.33 11.90
CA GLU A 154 20.50 30.26 11.22
C GLU A 154 19.39 31.01 11.97
N ARG A 155 19.78 31.94 12.86
CA ARG A 155 18.84 32.86 13.49
C ARG A 155 18.54 33.99 12.51
N ALA A 156 17.28 34.07 12.09
CA ALA A 156 16.65 35.35 11.76
C ALA A 156 16.60 36.24 13.01
#